data_AF-A0A238F8C8-F1
#
_entry.id   AF-A0A238F8C8-F1
#
_cell.length_a   1.000
_cell.length_b   1.000
_cell.length_c   1.000
_cell.angle_alpha   90.00
_cell.angle_beta   90.00
_cell.angle_gamma   90.00
#
_symmetry.space_group_name_H-M   'P 1'
#
loop_
_entity.id
_entity.type
_entity.pdbx_description
1 polymer ?
#
loop_
_entity_poly.entity_id
_entity_poly.type
_entity_poly.pdbx_seq_one_letter_code
_entity_poly.pdbx_strand_id
1 'polypeptide(L)' 'MVSYYDELEIEDFAWDDTKKVFHYPCPCGDRFEITRAQLAKGEDVATCPSCSLIVRVVYDMMDYEDEWA' A
#
# COMPACT_ATOMS: atom_id res chain seq x y z
N MET A 1 -5.37 13.64 14.28
CA MET A 1 -5.26 12.17 14.38
C MET A 1 -5.47 11.63 12.98
N VAL A 2 -4.49 10.94 12.42
CA VAL A 2 -4.67 10.21 11.16
C VAL A 2 -5.52 8.99 11.50
N SER A 3 -6.74 8.90 10.96
CA SER A 3 -7.63 7.76 11.16
C SER A 3 -7.47 6.81 9.99
N TYR A 4 -6.84 5.67 10.24
CA TYR A 4 -6.79 4.58 9.27
C TYR A 4 -8.15 3.89 9.23
N TYR A 5 -8.60 3.56 8.02
CA TYR A 5 -9.81 2.78 7.83
C TYR A 5 -9.62 1.34 8.29
N ASP A 6 -8.45 0.77 7.98
CA ASP A 6 -8.07 -0.60 8.35
C ASP A 6 -6.54 -0.75 8.39
N GLU A 7 -6.07 -1.87 8.97
CA GLU A 7 -4.69 -2.32 8.93
C GLU A 7 -4.62 -3.66 8.19
N LEU A 8 -3.91 -3.70 7.07
CA LEU A 8 -3.88 -4.84 6.15
C LEU A 8 -2.44 -5.28 5.90
N GLU A 9 -2.22 -6.58 5.78
CA GLU A 9 -0.90 -7.13 5.44
C GLU A 9 -0.61 -6.94 3.96
N ILE A 10 0.64 -6.68 3.59
CA ILE A 10 1.03 -6.48 2.18
C ILE A 10 0.73 -7.70 1.31
N GLU A 11 0.66 -8.89 1.91
CA GLU A 11 0.30 -10.14 1.25
C GLU A 11 -1.16 -10.17 0.75
N ASP A 12 -2.06 -9.40 1.37
CA ASP A 12 -3.45 -9.26 0.94
C ASP A 12 -3.59 -8.35 -0.29
N PHE A 13 -2.56 -7.55 -0.60
CA PHE A 13 -2.59 -6.67 -1.76
C PHE A 13 -2.23 -7.45 -3.02
N ALA A 14 -2.96 -7.18 -4.09
CA ALA A 14 -2.63 -7.70 -5.40
C ALA A 14 -1.51 -6.86 -6.04
N TRP A 15 -0.46 -7.52 -6.52
CA TRP A 15 0.64 -6.88 -7.24
C TRP A 15 0.30 -6.63 -8.71
N ASP A 16 0.39 -5.38 -9.16
CA ASP A 16 0.32 -5.02 -10.58
C ASP A 16 1.74 -4.83 -11.14
N ASP A 17 2.22 -5.79 -11.93
CA ASP A 17 3.57 -5.72 -12.51
C ASP A 17 3.74 -4.62 -13.56
N THR A 18 2.64 -4.22 -14.23
CA THR A 18 2.68 -3.20 -15.28
C THR A 18 2.89 -1.82 -14.68
N LYS A 19 2.22 -1.54 -13.57
CA LYS A 19 2.28 -0.24 -12.89
C LYS A 19 3.27 -0.23 -11.71
N LYS A 20 3.74 -1.39 -11.27
CA LYS A 20 4.61 -1.58 -10.10
C LYS A 20 3.97 -1.06 -8.80
N VAL A 21 2.69 -1.37 -8.61
CA VAL A 21 1.86 -0.94 -7.47
C VAL A 21 1.09 -2.11 -6.89
N PHE A 22 1.00 -2.11 -5.57
CA PHE A 22 0.11 -2.96 -4.79
C PHE A 22 -1.26 -2.33 -4.70
N HIS A 23 -2.30 -3.11 -4.99
CA HIS A 23 -3.67 -2.65 -4.94
C HIS A 23 -4.58 -3.53 -4.09
N TYR A 24 -5.50 -2.88 -3.37
CA TYR A 24 -6.49 -3.56 -2.54
C TYR A 24 -7.89 -2.97 -2.77
N PRO A 25 -8.95 -3.79 -2.85
CA PRO A 25 -10.31 -3.30 -3.10
C PRO A 25 -10.78 -2.35 -1.99
N CYS A 26 -11.19 -1.15 -2.38
CA CYS A 26 -11.74 -0.15 -1.47
C CYS A 26 -13.27 -0.24 -1.42
N PRO A 27 -13.91 -0.12 -0.24
CA PRO A 27 -15.38 -0.18 -0.12
C PRO A 27 -16.13 0.93 -0.89
N CYS A 28 -15.44 1.96 -1.37
CA CYS A 28 -16.04 2.98 -2.25
C CYS A 28 -16.28 2.51 -3.70
N GLY A 29 -15.73 1.36 -4.08
CA GLY A 29 -15.79 0.82 -5.45
C GLY A 29 -14.52 1.03 -6.29
N ASP A 30 -13.52 1.74 -5.75
CA ASP A 30 -12.18 1.87 -6.35
C ASP A 30 -11.16 0.98 -5.61
N ARG A 31 -9.87 1.27 -5.72
CA ARG A 31 -8.78 0.54 -5.05
C ARG A 31 -7.85 1.47 -4.28
N PHE A 32 -7.35 0.97 -3.15
CA PHE A 32 -6.17 1.53 -2.50
C PHE A 32 -4.95 1.20 -3.33
N GLU A 33 -4.00 2.13 -3.41
CA GLU A 33 -2.78 1.97 -4.18
C GLU A 33 -1.57 2.39 -3.32
N ILE A 34 -0.50 1.58 -3.36
CA ILE A 34 0.81 1.89 -2.77
C ILE A 34 1.91 1.30 -3.64
N THR A 35 3.01 2.03 -3.83
CA THR A 35 4.12 1.58 -4.68
C THR A 35 5.22 0.90 -3.86
N ARG A 36 5.97 -0.01 -4.49
CA ARG A 36 7.18 -0.58 -3.87
C ARG A 36 8.18 0.48 -3.43
N ALA A 37 8.35 1.52 -4.24
CA ALA A 37 9.26 2.62 -3.92
C ALA A 37 8.84 3.42 -2.67
N GLN A 38 7.55 3.39 -2.31
CA GLN A 38 7.05 3.98 -1.06
C GLN A 38 7.34 3.06 0.13
N LEU A 39 7.07 1.76 0.00
CA LEU A 39 7.43 0.75 1.02
C LEU A 39 8.94 0.76 1.31
N ALA A 40 9.78 0.82 0.27
CA ALA A 40 11.24 0.91 0.41
C ALA A 40 11.72 2.20 1.11
N LYS A 41 10.88 3.25 1.14
CA LYS A 41 11.17 4.51 1.87
C LYS A 41 10.62 4.52 3.29
N GLY A 42 9.95 3.45 3.73
CA GLY A 42 9.29 3.40 5.02
C GLY A 42 7.85 3.94 5.03
N GLU A 43 7.23 4.19 3.86
CA GLU A 43 5.82 4.60 3.82
C GLU A 43 4.91 3.37 3.92
N ASP A 44 4.05 3.34 4.95
CA ASP A 44 3.10 2.26 5.25
C ASP A 44 1.65 2.67 4.99
N VAL A 45 1.39 3.69 4.15
CA VAL A 45 0.03 4.25 3.97
C VAL A 45 -0.44 4.09 2.53
N ALA A 46 -1.38 3.17 2.30
CA ALA A 46 -2.03 3.05 1.00
C ALA A 46 -3.24 3.99 0.91
N THR A 47 -3.34 4.73 -0.19
CA THR A 47 -4.35 5.78 -0.37
C THR A 47 -5.33 5.38 -1.47
N CYS A 48 -6.61 5.68 -1.30
CA CYS A 48 -7.60 5.54 -2.37
C CYS A 48 -7.85 6.89 -3.06
N PRO A 49 -7.65 7.00 -4.39
CA PRO A 49 -7.82 8.26 -5.12
C PRO A 49 -9.27 8.75 -5.17
N SER A 50 -10.25 7.84 -5.03
CA SER A 50 -11.67 8.17 -5.18
C SER A 50 -12.37 8.62 -3.89
N CYS A 51 -11.94 8.16 -2.73
CA CYS A 51 -12.65 8.42 -1.46
C CYS A 51 -11.78 9.01 -0.35
N SER A 52 -10.50 9.32 -0.63
CA SER A 52 -9.53 9.83 0.35
C SER A 52 -9.32 8.95 1.59
N LEU A 53 -9.87 7.73 1.58
CA LEU A 53 -9.60 6.75 2.64
C LEU A 53 -8.13 6.34 2.55
N ILE A 54 -7.60 5.97 3.71
CA ILE A 54 -6.27 5.44 3.87
C ILE A 54 -6.34 4.16 4.70
N VAL A 55 -5.51 3.20 4.33
CA VAL A 55 -5.28 1.99 5.13
C VAL A 55 -3.81 1.92 5.47
N ARG A 56 -3.52 1.32 6.63
CA ARG A 56 -2.16 1.05 7.04
C ARG A 56 -1.72 -0.30 6.50
N VAL A 57 -0.53 -0.34 5.92
CA VAL A 57 0.04 -1.52 5.30
C VAL A 57 1.08 -2.10 6.25
N VAL A 58 0.86 -3.33 6.69
CA VAL A 58 1.81 -4.09 7.50
C VAL A 58 2.71 -4.86 6.55
N TYR A 59 4.01 -4.55 6.56
CA TYR A 59 5.02 -5.20 5.73
C TYR A 59 6.35 -5.29 6.49
N ASP A 60 7.22 -6.20 6.04
CA ASP A 60 8.60 -6.24 6.50
C ASP A 60 9.46 -5.31 5.63
N MET A 61 10.15 -4.36 6.26
CA MET A 61 10.99 -3.39 5.56
C MET A 61 12.15 -4.08 4.83
N MET A 62 12.63 -5.20 5.37
CA MET A 62 13.72 -5.99 4.79
C MET A 62 13.38 -6.53 3.39
N ASP A 63 12.10 -6.80 3.11
CA ASP A 63 11.66 -7.32 1.81
C ASP A 63 11.79 -6.27 0.68
N TYR A 64 11.90 -4.99 1.03
CA TYR A 64 11.91 -3.88 0.09
C TYR A 64 13.16 -2.98 0.21
N GLU A 65 13.99 -3.15 1.24
CA GLU A 65 15.27 -2.44 1.42
C GLU A 65 16.34 -2.88 0.40
N ASP A 66 16.30 -4.11 -0.10
CA ASP A 66 17.36 -4.72 -0.92
C ASP A 66 17.49 -4.20 -2.37
N GLU A 67 16.55 -3.40 -2.89
CA GLU A 67 16.67 -2.84 -4.26
C GLU A 67 17.71 -1.68 -4.37
N TRP A 68 18.38 -1.31 -3.27
CA TRP A 68 19.33 -0.19 -3.19
C TRP A 68 20.72 -0.55 -2.61
N ALA A 69 21.03 -1.83 -2.42
CA ALA A 69 22.34 -2.32 -1.98
C ALA A 69 23.34 -2.56 -3.12
#